data_AF-A0A2T3W3G9-F1
#
_entry.id   AF-A0A2T3W3G9-F1
#
_cell.length_a   1.000
_cell.length_b   1.000
_cell.length_c   1.000
_cell.angle_alpha   90.00
_cell.angle_beta   90.00
_cell.angle_gamma   90.00
#
_symmetry.space_group_name_H-M   'P 1'
#
loop_
_entity.id
_entity.type
_entity.pdbx_description
1 polymer ?
#
loop_
_entity_poly.entity_id
_entity_poly.type
_entity_poly.pdbx_seq_one_letter_code
_entity_poly.pdbx_strand_id
1 'polypeptide(L)'
;MPKLTVGPWIAAQKLPSRDVARDRFAFLDRTRLRDETPTVAGLPLVGMGGSCGKPCFALPFVLTWTDENTHALETVADGYGCYVEYGLYPHLKLHDNDQEVAAVQDWTTFGMVYLRPGYEKAEELLTDLVRALSPA
;
A
#
# COMPACT_ATOMS: atom_id res chain seq x y z
N MET A 1 28.88 1.18 11.38
CA MET A 1 27.98 2.19 10.78
C MET A 1 26.77 2.34 11.68
N PRO A 2 26.33 3.54 12.06
CA PRO A 2 25.08 3.69 12.79
C PRO A 2 23.93 3.13 11.93
N LYS A 3 23.02 2.37 12.54
CA LYS A 3 21.84 1.85 11.86
C LYS A 3 20.93 3.02 11.46
N LEU A 4 20.17 2.87 10.37
CA LEU A 4 19.11 3.82 10.01
C LEU A 4 18.14 3.99 11.18
N THR A 5 17.96 5.23 11.65
CA THR A 5 17.15 5.55 12.84
C THR A 5 15.66 5.29 12.64
N VAL A 6 15.19 5.24 11.39
CA VAL A 6 13.80 4.98 11.02
C VAL A 6 13.39 3.50 11.13
N GLY A 7 14.33 2.59 11.37
CA GLY A 7 14.08 1.15 11.43
C GLY A 7 12.95 0.72 12.39
N PRO A 8 12.93 1.18 13.65
CA PRO A 8 11.85 0.88 14.59
C PRO A 8 10.48 1.39 14.14
N TRP A 9 10.42 2.57 13.52
CA TRP A 9 9.17 3.12 12.97
C TRP A 9 8.65 2.23 11.83
N ILE A 10 9.51 1.83 10.88
CA ILE A 10 9.12 0.90 9.80
C ILE A 10 8.66 -0.44 10.37
N ALA A 11 9.32 -0.96 11.40
CA ALA A 11 8.95 -2.22 12.04
C ALA A 11 7.55 -2.18 12.66
N ALA A 12 7.16 -1.05 13.26
CA ALA A 12 5.82 -0.86 13.83
C ALA A 12 4.71 -0.85 12.76
N GLN A 13 5.04 -0.51 11.52
CA GLN A 13 4.09 -0.52 10.39
C GLN A 13 3.87 -1.92 9.80
N LYS A 14 4.79 -2.85 10.04
CA LYS A 14 4.73 -4.20 9.45
C LYS A 14 3.60 -5.02 10.05
N LEU A 15 3.13 -5.96 9.25
CA LEU A 15 2.19 -6.99 9.69
C LEU A 15 2.78 -7.77 10.89
N PRO A 16 2.09 -7.80 12.05
CA PRO A 16 2.62 -8.44 13.26
C PRO A 16 2.56 -9.97 13.22
N SER A 17 1.53 -10.54 12.56
CA SER A 17 1.41 -11.97 12.30
C SER A 17 0.58 -12.22 11.05
N ARG A 18 0.70 -13.43 10.46
CA ARG A 18 -0.09 -13.81 9.28
C ARG A 18 -1.59 -13.90 9.57
N ASP A 19 -1.98 -14.13 10.82
CA ASP A 19 -3.39 -14.29 11.20
C ASP A 19 -4.21 -13.01 11.01
N VAL A 20 -3.55 -11.85 11.06
CA VAL A 20 -4.18 -10.53 10.85
C VAL A 20 -3.88 -9.96 9.46
N ALA A 21 -3.37 -10.77 8.54
CA ALA A 21 -2.98 -10.34 7.20
C ALA A 21 -4.14 -9.74 6.39
N ARG A 22 -5.39 -10.13 6.69
CA ARG A 22 -6.60 -9.63 6.03
C ARG A 22 -7.49 -8.83 6.99
N ASP A 23 -6.99 -8.49 8.17
CA ASP A 23 -7.73 -7.69 9.14
C ASP A 23 -7.53 -6.20 8.84
N ARG A 24 -8.56 -5.61 8.23
CA ARG A 24 -8.62 -4.20 7.85
C ARG A 24 -8.55 -3.28 9.07
N PHE A 25 -9.14 -3.65 10.20
CA PHE A 25 -9.11 -2.83 11.41
C PHE A 25 -7.73 -2.86 12.06
N ALA A 26 -7.09 -4.03 12.12
CA ALA A 26 -5.71 -4.13 12.58
C ALA A 26 -4.74 -3.35 11.68
N PHE A 27 -5.04 -3.21 10.38
CA PHE A 27 -4.28 -2.35 9.48
C PHE A 27 -4.50 -0.86 9.78
N LEU A 28 -5.76 -0.42 9.86
CA LEU A 28 -6.10 0.98 10.16
C LEU A 28 -5.53 1.45 11.50
N ASP A 29 -5.50 0.58 12.51
CA ASP A 29 -4.86 0.91 13.79
C ASP A 29 -3.36 1.16 13.65
N ARG A 30 -2.66 0.38 12.80
CA ARG A 30 -1.24 0.64 12.51
C ARG A 30 -1.05 1.92 11.71
N THR A 31 -1.97 2.22 10.79
CA THR A 31 -1.81 3.39 9.90
C THR A 31 -1.95 4.72 10.63
N ARG A 32 -2.62 4.77 11.78
CA ARG A 32 -2.67 5.97 12.65
C ARG A 32 -1.29 6.46 13.12
N LEU A 33 -0.27 5.60 13.11
CA LEU A 33 1.09 5.98 13.49
C LEU A 33 1.84 6.74 12.38
N ARG A 34 1.17 7.05 11.26
CA ARG A 34 1.76 7.65 10.05
C ARG A 34 1.45 9.13 9.87
N ASP A 35 0.80 9.74 10.86
CA ASP A 35 0.47 11.17 10.84
C ASP A 35 1.71 12.05 10.61
N GLU A 36 2.87 11.61 11.11
CA GLU A 36 4.16 12.27 10.91
C GLU A 36 5.13 11.38 10.14
N THR A 37 5.56 11.85 8.97
CA THR A 37 6.56 11.16 8.15
C THR A 37 7.96 11.36 8.75
N PRO A 38 8.71 10.27 9.05
CA PRO A 38 10.06 10.39 9.58
C PRO A 38 11.02 11.06 8.61
N THR A 39 12.00 11.79 9.16
CA THR A 39 13.13 12.36 8.42
C THR A 39 14.45 11.75 8.90
N VAL A 40 15.32 11.38 7.96
CA VAL A 40 16.66 10.84 8.26
C VAL A 40 17.69 11.66 7.48
N ALA A 41 18.72 12.18 8.18
CA ALA A 41 19.74 13.03 7.58
C ALA A 41 19.19 14.25 6.80
N GLY A 42 18.07 14.82 7.26
CA GLY A 42 17.39 15.95 6.60
C GLY A 42 16.54 15.57 5.38
N LEU A 43 16.42 14.28 5.06
CA LEU A 43 15.62 13.79 3.94
C LEU A 43 14.34 13.10 4.46
N PRO A 44 13.15 13.48 3.95
CA PRO A 44 11.90 12.83 4.33
C PRO A 44 11.85 11.40 3.76
N LEU A 45 11.26 10.48 4.51
CA LEU A 45 10.92 9.16 3.99
C LEU A 45 9.78 9.28 2.99
N VAL A 46 10.07 9.07 1.70
CA VAL A 46 9.07 9.16 0.62
C VAL A 46 8.43 7.81 0.27
N GLY A 47 8.60 6.79 1.11
CA GLY A 47 8.04 5.46 0.90
C GLY A 47 9.05 4.32 0.95
N MET A 48 8.56 3.15 0.56
CA MET A 48 9.27 1.88 0.67
C MET A 48 9.48 1.30 -0.73
N GLY A 49 10.70 0.88 -1.02
CA GLY A 49 10.99 0.25 -2.30
C GLY A 49 10.19 -1.06 -2.49
N GLY A 50 9.52 -1.20 -3.64
CA GLY A 50 8.91 -2.46 -4.05
C GLY A 50 9.98 -3.53 -4.31
N SER A 51 9.74 -4.75 -3.83
CA SER A 51 10.79 -5.78 -3.69
C SER A 51 11.31 -6.42 -4.98
N CYS A 52 10.77 -6.10 -6.17
CA CYS A 52 11.02 -6.87 -7.39
C CYS A 52 11.08 -6.05 -8.70
N GLY A 53 11.45 -4.76 -8.64
CA GLY A 53 11.49 -3.93 -9.85
C GLY A 53 10.12 -3.61 -10.45
N LYS A 54 9.08 -3.63 -9.61
CA LYS A 54 7.73 -3.18 -10.00
C LYS A 54 7.78 -1.69 -10.37
N PRO A 55 7.28 -1.26 -11.54
CA PRO A 55 7.08 0.16 -11.80
C PRO A 55 6.19 0.76 -10.71
N CYS A 56 6.50 2.00 -10.35
CA CYS A 56 5.81 2.76 -9.33
C CYS A 56 5.20 4.00 -9.97
N PHE A 57 3.92 4.24 -9.71
CA PHE A 57 3.15 5.35 -10.26
C PHE A 57 2.64 6.22 -9.11
N ALA A 58 2.74 7.53 -9.26
CA ALA A 58 2.18 8.47 -8.30
C ALA A 58 0.68 8.66 -8.58
N LEU A 59 -0.14 8.56 -7.54
CA LEU A 59 -1.52 9.03 -7.57
C LEU A 59 -1.54 10.57 -7.61
N PRO A 60 -2.52 11.20 -8.28
CA PRO A 60 -2.61 12.65 -8.36
C PRO A 60 -3.09 13.32 -7.05
N PHE A 61 -3.17 12.56 -5.95
CA PHE A 61 -3.65 12.99 -4.64
C PHE A 61 -2.90 12.28 -3.52
N VAL A 62 -2.96 12.87 -2.32
CA VAL A 62 -2.56 12.21 -1.07
C VAL A 62 -3.60 11.14 -0.73
N LEU A 63 -3.13 9.96 -0.36
CA LEU A 63 -3.99 8.88 0.10
C LEU A 63 -3.85 8.74 1.62
N THR A 64 -4.98 8.72 2.33
CA THR A 64 -5.04 8.34 3.74
C THR A 64 -5.92 7.10 3.87
N TRP A 65 -5.47 6.09 4.60
CA TRP A 65 -6.29 4.91 4.83
C TRP A 65 -7.39 5.20 5.86
N THR A 66 -8.62 5.17 5.39
CA THR A 66 -9.85 5.21 6.15
C THR A 66 -10.61 3.90 5.93
N ASP A 67 -11.60 3.60 6.77
CA ASP A 67 -12.47 2.43 6.55
C ASP A 67 -13.09 2.45 5.14
N GLU A 68 -13.56 3.61 4.70
CA GLU A 68 -14.10 3.84 3.36
C GLU A 68 -13.07 3.55 2.25
N ASN A 69 -11.87 4.12 2.33
CA ASN A 69 -10.83 3.90 1.31
C ASN A 69 -10.35 2.44 1.29
N THR A 70 -10.31 1.79 2.44
CA THR A 70 -9.96 0.37 2.50
C THR A 70 -11.06 -0.50 1.89
N HIS A 71 -12.34 -0.16 2.09
CA HIS A 71 -13.46 -0.85 1.45
C HIS A 71 -13.51 -0.61 -0.07
N ALA A 72 -13.21 0.62 -0.51
CA ALA A 72 -13.09 0.94 -1.94
C ALA A 72 -11.97 0.13 -2.60
N LEU A 73 -10.82 0.01 -1.93
CA LEU A 73 -9.71 -0.83 -2.39
C LEU A 73 -10.12 -2.30 -2.50
N GLU A 74 -10.80 -2.85 -1.49
CA GLU A 74 -11.30 -4.23 -1.51
C GLU A 74 -12.29 -4.46 -2.66
N THR A 75 -13.20 -3.51 -2.89
CA THR A 75 -14.16 -3.57 -3.99
C THR A 75 -13.46 -3.60 -5.36
N VAL A 76 -12.40 -2.79 -5.54
CA VAL A 76 -11.57 -2.86 -6.74
C VAL A 76 -10.88 -4.23 -6.82
N ALA A 77 -10.25 -4.69 -5.75
CA ALA A 77 -9.55 -5.98 -5.73
C ALA A 77 -10.47 -7.14 -6.16
N ASP A 78 -11.68 -7.21 -5.61
CA ASP A 78 -12.68 -8.23 -5.92
C ASP A 78 -13.03 -8.24 -7.42
N GLY A 79 -13.16 -7.07 -8.04
CA GLY A 79 -13.41 -6.93 -9.48
C GLY A 79 -12.32 -7.51 -10.39
N TYR A 80 -11.10 -7.66 -9.85
CA TYR A 80 -9.94 -8.26 -10.54
C TYR A 80 -9.62 -9.68 -10.05
N GLY A 81 -10.52 -10.31 -9.27
CA GLY A 81 -10.29 -11.64 -8.69
C GLY A 81 -9.15 -11.65 -7.68
N CYS A 82 -8.94 -10.54 -6.99
CA CYS A 82 -7.92 -10.37 -5.96
C CYS A 82 -8.55 -10.26 -4.57
N TYR A 83 -7.80 -10.67 -3.55
CA TYR A 83 -8.01 -10.22 -2.18
C TYR A 83 -6.96 -9.17 -1.81
N VAL A 84 -7.25 -8.39 -0.77
CA VAL A 84 -6.31 -7.45 -0.17
C VAL A 84 -5.58 -8.11 1.00
N GLU A 85 -4.25 -8.11 0.96
CA GLU A 85 -3.40 -8.39 2.10
C GLU A 85 -2.84 -7.09 2.67
N TYR A 86 -3.15 -6.81 3.94
CA TYR A 86 -2.71 -5.63 4.66
C TYR A 86 -1.34 -5.84 5.31
N GLY A 87 -0.30 -5.81 4.48
CA GLY A 87 1.09 -5.90 4.91
C GLY A 87 1.62 -4.63 5.57
N LEU A 88 2.77 -4.17 5.08
CA LEU A 88 3.33 -2.86 5.39
C LEU A 88 2.40 -1.76 4.83
N TYR A 89 1.96 -1.98 3.60
CA TYR A 89 0.88 -1.28 2.91
C TYR A 89 -0.03 -2.35 2.25
N PRO A 90 -1.21 -2.02 1.71
CA PRO A 90 -2.10 -2.99 1.08
C PRO A 90 -1.55 -3.58 -0.22
N HIS A 91 -1.65 -4.91 -0.36
CA HIS A 91 -1.21 -5.67 -1.52
C HIS A 91 -2.42 -6.38 -2.14
N LEU A 92 -2.63 -6.24 -3.45
CA LEU A 92 -3.65 -6.97 -4.20
C LEU A 92 -3.06 -8.28 -4.70
N LYS A 93 -3.64 -9.40 -4.28
CA LYS A 93 -3.18 -10.75 -4.61
C LYS A 93 -4.28 -11.56 -5.25
N LEU A 94 -3.97 -12.23 -6.35
CA LEU A 94 -4.92 -13.11 -7.05
C LEU A 94 -5.36 -14.27 -6.14
N HIS A 95 -6.66 -14.58 -6.14
CA HIS A 95 -7.19 -15.74 -5.43
C HIS A 95 -6.62 -17.07 -5.93
N ASP A 96 -6.29 -17.15 -7.22
CA ASP A 96 -5.91 -18.41 -7.86
C ASP A 96 -4.52 -18.92 -7.44
N ASN A 97 -3.59 -18.01 -7.11
CA ASN A 97 -2.18 -18.37 -6.90
C ASN A 97 -1.41 -17.45 -5.94
N ASP A 98 -2.10 -16.60 -5.18
CA ASP A 98 -1.52 -15.62 -4.25
C ASP A 98 -0.51 -14.64 -4.90
N GLN A 99 -0.52 -14.53 -6.24
CA GLN A 99 0.39 -13.63 -6.93
C GLN A 99 -0.02 -12.18 -6.65
N GLU A 100 0.90 -11.44 -6.04
CA GLU A 100 0.78 -9.99 -5.91
C GLU A 100 0.86 -9.33 -7.29
N VAL A 101 -0.22 -8.64 -7.66
CA VAL A 101 -0.35 -7.90 -8.93
C VAL A 101 -0.20 -6.41 -8.74
N ALA A 102 -0.57 -5.88 -7.58
CA ALA A 102 -0.41 -4.48 -7.23
C ALA A 102 -0.15 -4.29 -5.74
N ALA A 103 0.37 -3.13 -5.37
CA ALA A 103 0.38 -2.67 -3.99
C ALA A 103 0.24 -1.16 -3.91
N VAL A 104 -0.48 -0.65 -2.92
CA VAL A 104 -0.85 0.76 -2.81
C VAL A 104 -0.28 1.32 -1.52
N GLN A 105 0.53 2.37 -1.59
CA GLN A 105 1.20 2.97 -0.43
C GLN A 105 0.74 4.41 -0.21
N ASP A 106 0.61 4.80 1.05
CA ASP A 106 0.09 6.09 1.52
C ASP A 106 1.16 7.10 2.01
N TRP A 107 2.43 6.68 2.22
CA TRP A 107 3.41 7.46 3.01
C TRP A 107 4.17 8.57 2.31
N THR A 108 3.50 9.38 1.49
CA THR A 108 4.19 10.47 0.81
C THR A 108 3.26 11.67 0.60
N THR A 109 3.80 12.74 0.00
CA THR A 109 3.01 13.86 -0.55
C THR A 109 1.99 13.42 -1.62
N PHE A 110 2.02 12.17 -2.04
CA PHE A 110 1.07 11.49 -2.92
C PHE A 110 0.95 10.00 -2.58
N GLY A 111 -0.17 9.36 -2.90
CA GLY A 111 -0.24 7.91 -2.87
C GLY A 111 0.62 7.29 -3.98
N MET A 112 1.12 6.08 -3.78
CA MET A 112 1.91 5.36 -4.79
C MET A 112 1.31 4.00 -5.09
N VAL A 113 1.30 3.61 -6.36
CA VAL A 113 0.86 2.28 -6.81
C VAL A 113 2.03 1.56 -7.46
N TYR A 114 2.39 0.40 -6.93
CA TYR A 114 3.34 -0.53 -7.52
C TYR A 114 2.58 -1.56 -8.33
N LEU A 115 2.96 -1.81 -9.59
CA LEU A 115 2.31 -2.81 -10.45
C LEU A 115 3.26 -3.91 -10.89
N ARG A 116 2.76 -5.14 -11.00
CA ARG A 116 3.50 -6.24 -11.60
C ARG A 116 3.58 -6.01 -13.12
N PRO A 117 4.78 -5.93 -13.73
CA PRO A 117 4.92 -5.67 -15.17
C PRO A 117 4.21 -6.65 -16.10
N GLY A 118 4.12 -7.92 -15.69
CA GLY A 118 3.48 -8.98 -16.48
C GLY A 118 1.99 -9.19 -16.19
N TYR A 119 1.35 -8.31 -15.43
CA TYR A 119 -0.08 -8.43 -15.17
C TYR A 119 -0.88 -7.82 -16.32
N GLU A 120 -1.69 -8.64 -17.00
CA GLU A 120 -2.35 -8.26 -18.25
C GLU A 120 -3.31 -7.08 -18.09
N LYS A 121 -3.95 -6.93 -16.92
CA LYS A 121 -4.91 -5.85 -16.63
C LYS A 121 -4.29 -4.68 -15.85
N ALA A 122 -2.97 -4.50 -15.89
CA ALA A 122 -2.28 -3.52 -15.05
C ALA A 122 -2.75 -2.06 -15.28
N GLU A 123 -2.97 -1.64 -16.52
CA GLU A 123 -3.40 -0.27 -16.83
C GLU A 123 -4.88 -0.02 -16.44
N GLU A 124 -5.75 -1.00 -16.66
CA GLU A 124 -7.15 -0.95 -16.23
C GLU A 124 -7.22 -0.85 -14.70
N LEU A 125 -6.49 -1.74 -14.01
CA LEU A 125 -6.41 -1.72 -12.54
C LEU A 125 -5.89 -0.39 -12.02
N LEU A 126 -4.86 0.19 -12.65
CA LEU A 126 -4.34 1.49 -12.26
C LEU A 126 -5.40 2.60 -12.36
N THR A 127 -6.15 2.60 -13.46
CA THR A 127 -7.21 3.58 -13.72
C THR A 127 -8.35 3.45 -12.71
N ASP A 128 -8.76 2.22 -12.39
CA ASP A 128 -9.81 1.97 -11.41
C ASP A 128 -9.37 2.30 -9.99
N LEU A 129 -8.11 2.02 -9.63
CA LEU A 129 -7.52 2.45 -8.35
C LEU A 129 -7.53 3.97 -8.22
N VAL A 130 -7.14 4.70 -9.27
CA VAL A 130 -7.18 6.18 -9.27
C VAL A 130 -8.62 6.65 -9.05
N ARG A 131 -9.59 6.10 -9.77
CA ARG A 131 -11.00 6.49 -9.65
C ARG A 131 -11.57 6.19 -8.25
N ALA A 132 -11.34 4.98 -7.75
CA ALA A 132 -11.94 4.49 -6.51
C ALA A 132 -11.36 5.14 -5.26
N LEU A 133 -10.08 5.52 -5.29
CA LEU A 133 -9.37 6.11 -4.15
C LEU A 133 -9.30 7.65 -4.22
N SER A 134 -9.85 8.26 -5.27
CA SER A 134 -9.92 9.72 -5.37
C SER A 134 -10.74 10.30 -4.22
N PRO A 135 -10.24 11.33 -3.51
CA PRO A 135 -11.05 12.06 -2.54
C PRO A 135 -12.33 12.63 -3.18
N ALA A 136 -13.41 12.65 -2.41
CA ALA A 136 -14.68 13.27 -2.80
C ALA A 136 -14.59 14.80 -2.90
#